data_AF-X1RMS7-F1
#
_entry.id   AF-X1RMS7-F1
#
_cell.length_a   1.000
_cell.length_b   1.000
_cell.length_c   1.000
_cell.angle_alpha   90.00
_cell.angle_beta   90.00
_cell.angle_gamma   90.00
#
_symmetry.space_group_name_H-M   'P 1'
#
loop_
_entity.id
_entity.type
_entity.pdbx_description
1 polymer ?
#
loop_
_entity_poly.entity_id
_entity_poly.type
_entity_poly.pdbx_seq_one_letter_code
_entity_poly.pdbx_strand_id
1 'polypeptide(L)' 'YEKVEELDATWTTAQTITFLKKGFITEARARKELDLNGYDSEHIDVYIRNIK' A
#
# COMPACT_ATOMS: atom_id res chain seq x y z
N TYR A 1 13.49 18.91 21.17
CA TYR A 1 12.53 17.84 20.89
C TYR A 1 12.46 17.66 19.39
N GLU A 2 13.21 16.72 18.84
CA GLU A 2 12.97 16.28 17.47
C GLU A 2 11.62 15.56 17.48
N LYS A 3 10.66 16.13 16.77
CA LYS A 3 9.37 15.52 16.53
C LYS A 3 9.64 14.41 15.51
N VAL A 4 10.05 13.25 16.01
CA VAL A 4 10.03 12.03 15.21
C VAL A 4 8.56 11.82 14.93
N GLU A 5 8.10 12.23 13.74
CA GLU A 5 6.84 11.73 13.23
C GLU A 5 7.00 10.21 13.27
N GLU A 6 6.29 9.56 14.19
CA GLU A 6 6.15 8.11 14.15
C GLU A 6 5.65 7.81 12.75
N LEU A 7 6.55 7.35 11.89
CA LEU A 7 6.19 6.86 10.57
C LEU A 7 5.20 5.74 10.86
N ASP A 8 3.91 6.01 10.63
CA ASP A 8 2.87 5.01 10.76
C ASP A 8 3.39 3.74 10.10
N ALA A 9 3.46 2.65 10.87
CA ALA A 9 4.04 1.41 10.39
C ALA A 9 3.36 1.04 9.06
N THR A 10 4.13 1.01 7.97
CA THR A 10 3.61 0.65 6.66
C THR A 10 3.21 -0.82 6.66
N TRP A 11 2.18 -1.15 5.89
CA TRP A 11 1.83 -2.55 5.69
C TRP A 11 2.77 -3.16 4.67
N THR A 12 3.16 -4.41 4.93
CA THR A 12 3.86 -5.20 3.91
C THR A 12 3.03 -5.30 2.63
N THR A 13 3.68 -5.58 1.49
CA THR A 13 3.00 -5.82 0.21
C THR A 13 1.86 -6.84 0.33
N ALA A 14 2.12 -7.96 1.02
CA ALA A 14 1.15 -9.02 1.21
C ALA A 14 -0.07 -8.59 2.04
N GLN A 15 0.14 -7.82 3.10
CA GLN A 15 -0.93 -7.24 3.91
C GLN A 15 -1.75 -6.24 3.08
N THR A 16 -1.08 -5.34 2.36
CA THR A 16 -1.72 -4.33 1.50
C THR A 16 -2.63 -4.97 0.46
N ILE A 17 -2.13 -5.96 -0.29
CA ILE A 17 -2.91 -6.71 -1.28
C ILE A 17 -4.09 -7.43 -0.63
N THR A 18 -3.87 -8.06 0.53
CA THR A 18 -4.93 -8.78 1.26
C THR A 18 -6.03 -7.83 1.73
N PHE A 19 -5.67 -6.66 2.28
CA PHE A 19 -6.62 -5.66 2.76
C PHE A 19 -7.41 -5.04 1.62
N LEU A 20 -6.76 -4.73 0.49
CA LEU A 20 -7.46 -4.23 -0.69
C LEU A 20 -8.45 -5.28 -1.22
N LYS A 21 -8.02 -6.54 -1.36
CA LYS A 21 -8.88 -7.64 -1.81
C LYS A 21 -10.08 -7.88 -0.89
N LYS A 22 -9.92 -7.66 0.41
CA LYS A 22 -11.00 -7.77 1.41
C LYS A 22 -11.85 -6.50 1.54
N GLY A 23 -11.50 -5.42 0.84
CA GLY A 23 -12.20 -4.13 0.94
C GLY A 23 -11.98 -3.39 2.26
N PHE A 24 -10.94 -3.74 3.04
CA PHE A 24 -10.61 -3.07 4.30
C PHE A 24 -9.92 -1.72 4.08
N ILE A 25 -9.32 -1.52 2.91
CA ILE A 25 -8.69 -0.26 2.52
C ILE A 25 -9.12 0.13 1.11
N THR A 26 -9.01 1.43 0.81
CA THR A 26 -9.29 1.95 -0.53
C THR A 26 -8.15 1.65 -1.50
N GLU A 27 -8.44 1.66 -2.80
CA GLU A 27 -7.41 1.55 -3.84
C GLU A 27 -6.33 2.64 -3.69
N ALA A 28 -6.73 3.88 -3.39
CA ALA A 28 -5.80 4.99 -3.16
C ALA A 28 -4.85 4.73 -1.98
N ARG A 29 -5.35 4.12 -0.89
CA ARG A 29 -4.49 3.73 0.23
C ARG A 29 -3.54 2.61 -0.16
N ALA A 30 -4.02 1.59 -0.87
CA ALA A 30 -3.16 0.51 -1.35
C ALA A 30 -2.04 1.00 -2.28
N ARG A 31 -2.34 1.93 -3.19
CA ARG A 31 -1.34 2.58 -4.06
C ARG A 31 -0.27 3.31 -3.25
N LYS A 32 -0.67 4.07 -2.22
CA LYS A 32 0.27 4.77 -1.33
C LYS A 32 1.18 3.80 -0.55
N GLU A 33 0.63 2.70 -0.03
CA GLU A 33 1.43 1.69 0.70
C GLU A 33 2.42 0.97 -0.22
N LEU A 34 2.02 0.63 -1.45
CA LEU A 34 2.92 0.01 -2.41
C LEU A 34 4.03 0.98 -2.87
N ASP A 35 3.70 2.26 -3.07
CA ASP A 35 4.69 3.30 -3.35
C ASP A 35 5.70 3.45 -2.19
N LEU A 36 5.22 3.49 -0.94
CA LEU A 36 6.08 3.50 0.26
C LEU A 36 6.94 2.25 0.42
N ASN A 37 6.47 1.10 -0.09
CA ASN A 37 7.23 -0.15 -0.14
C ASN A 37 8.23 -0.20 -1.32
N GLY A 38 8.32 0.87 -2.13
CA GLY A 38 9.30 1.02 -3.20
C GLY A 38 8.87 0.46 -4.57
N TYR A 39 7.57 0.19 -4.77
CA TYR A 39 7.07 -0.22 -6.09
C TYR A 39 6.82 0.99 -6.98
N ASP A 40 7.17 0.87 -8.26
CA ASP A 40 6.81 1.86 -9.26
C ASP A 40 5.33 1.74 -9.69
N SER A 41 4.88 2.72 -10.47
CA SER A 41 3.49 2.79 -10.94
C SER A 41 3.08 1.59 -11.79
N GLU A 42 3.99 0.97 -12.54
CA GLU A 42 3.68 -0.19 -13.38
C GLU A 42 3.38 -1.42 -12.52
N HIS A 43 4.25 -1.71 -11.55
CA HIS A 43 4.05 -2.80 -10.60
C HIS A 43 2.77 -2.62 -9.79
N ILE A 44 2.52 -1.39 -9.31
CA ILE A 44 1.30 -1.04 -8.60
C ILE A 44 0.08 -1.33 -9.48
N ASP A 45 0.06 -0.85 -10.71
CA ASP A 45 -1.06 -1.06 -11.62
C ASP A 45 -1.31 -2.54 -11.92
N VAL A 46 -0.27 -3.35 -12.05
CA VAL A 46 -0.39 -4.81 -12.20
C VAL A 46 -1.05 -5.45 -10.98
N TYR A 47 -0.61 -5.12 -9.76
CA TYR A 47 -1.22 -5.65 -8.53
C TYR A 47 -2.69 -5.26 -8.40
N ILE A 48 -3.01 -4.00 -8.65
CA ILE A 48 -4.38 -3.48 -8.52
C ILE A 48 -5.32 -4.10 -9.57
N ARG A 49 -4.86 -4.24 -10.83
CA ARG A 49 -5.63 -4.90 -11.90
C ARG A 49 -5.83 -6.39 -11.65
N ASN A 50 -4.90 -7.07 -10.99
CA ASN A 50 -5.02 -8.50 -10.67
C ASN A 50 -6.10 -8.78 -9.59
N ILE A 51 -6.35 -7.80 -8.72
CA ILE A 51 -7.30 -7.94 -7.60
C ILE A 51 -8.76 -7.70 -8.04
N LYS A 52 -8.99 -6.83 -9.04
CA LYS A 52 -10.32 -6.54 -9.60
C LYS A 52 -10.73 -7.60 -10.63
#